data_AF-A0A2R6CA63-F1
#
_entry.id   AF-A0A2R6CA63-F1
#
_cell.length_a   1.000
_cell.length_b   1.000
_cell.length_c   1.000
_cell.angle_alpha   90.00
_cell.angle_beta   90.00
_cell.angle_gamma   90.00
#
_symmetry.space_group_name_H-M   'P 1'
#
loop_
_entity.id
_entity.type
_entity.pdbx_description
1 polymer ?
#
loop_
_entity_poly.entity_id
_entity_poly.type
_entity_poly.pdbx_seq_one_letter_code
_entity_poly.pdbx_strand_id
1 'polypeptide(L)'
;MHSSYDNRILLRKVAYLLDFMYGPPVGSTIVAHPLRISLSSKTKRPKAVYSGDFLVAVRRKDGYFLLERHGLNLISTVKLSKAVVVDDVAKPFVMEGKDV
;
A
#
# COMPACT_ATOMS: atom_id res chain seq x y z
N MET A 1 15.56 -17.76 8.08
CA MET A 1 14.11 -18.04 8.10
C MET A 1 13.46 -17.11 9.11
N HIS A 2 12.70 -16.10 8.66
CA HIS A 2 11.85 -15.35 9.59
C HIS A 2 10.57 -16.15 9.83
N SER A 3 10.22 -16.35 11.10
CA SER A 3 9.04 -17.12 11.51
C SER A 3 7.77 -16.53 10.89
N SER A 4 6.82 -17.39 10.52
CA SER A 4 5.48 -17.00 10.06
C SER A 4 4.79 -16.03 11.05
N TYR A 5 5.12 -16.12 12.32
CA TYR A 5 4.63 -15.23 13.38
C TYR A 5 5.05 -13.76 13.19
N ASP A 6 6.28 -13.52 12.72
CA ASP A 6 6.84 -12.19 12.51
C ASP A 6 6.10 -11.46 11.37
N ASN A 7 5.77 -12.19 10.30
CA ASN A 7 5.06 -11.64 9.15
C ASN A 7 3.65 -11.16 9.51
N ARG A 8 2.93 -11.86 10.39
CA ARG A 8 1.59 -11.43 10.83
C ARG A 8 1.63 -10.11 11.58
N ILE A 9 2.61 -9.92 12.46
CA ILE A 9 2.79 -8.68 13.20
C ILE A 9 3.15 -7.54 12.25
N LEU A 10 4.04 -7.79 11.29
CA LEU A 10 4.42 -6.78 10.30
C LEU A 10 3.25 -6.38 9.41
N LEU A 11 2.44 -7.34 8.93
CA LEU A 11 1.23 -7.05 8.15
C LEU A 11 0.21 -6.26 8.97
N ARG A 12 0.02 -6.57 10.26
CA ARG A 12 -0.83 -5.75 11.14
C ARG A 12 -0.33 -4.31 11.26
N LYS A 13 0.99 -4.11 11.39
CA LYS A 13 1.59 -2.76 11.40
C LYS A 13 1.35 -2.02 10.09
N VAL A 14 1.50 -2.70 8.95
CA VAL A 14 1.18 -2.13 7.63
C VAL A 14 -0.29 -1.72 7.57
N ALA A 15 -1.21 -2.60 7.99
CA ALA A 15 -2.64 -2.30 8.01
C ALA A 15 -2.94 -1.04 8.83
N TYR A 16 -2.44 -0.95 10.07
CA TYR A 16 -2.67 0.22 10.92
C TYR A 16 -2.11 1.52 10.32
N LEU A 17 -0.96 1.48 9.66
CA LEU A 17 -0.39 2.66 9.00
C LEU A 17 -1.23 3.07 7.78
N LEU A 18 -1.71 2.11 7.00
CA LEU A 18 -2.58 2.38 5.85
C LEU A 18 -3.94 2.95 6.30
N ASP A 19 -4.54 2.39 7.35
CA ASP A 19 -5.77 2.91 7.93
C ASP A 19 -5.58 4.33 8.48
N PHE A 20 -4.46 4.61 9.13
CA PHE A 20 -4.12 5.95 9.59
C PHE A 20 -3.96 6.94 8.42
N MET A 21 -3.29 6.52 7.34
CA MET A 21 -3.00 7.37 6.20
C MET A 21 -4.20 7.63 5.29
N TYR A 22 -5.00 6.61 5.00
CA TYR A 22 -6.04 6.66 3.97
C TYR A 22 -7.47 6.55 4.56
N GLY A 23 -7.57 6.25 5.85
CA GLY A 23 -8.82 6.00 6.55
C GLY A 23 -9.18 4.51 6.59
N PRO A 24 -9.74 3.99 7.70
CA PRO A 24 -10.34 2.66 7.71
C PRO A 24 -11.47 2.55 6.69
N PRO A 25 -11.70 1.38 6.05
CA PRO A 25 -11.05 0.08 6.31
C PRO A 25 -9.85 -0.24 5.40
N VAL A 26 -9.19 0.74 4.76
CA VAL A 26 -8.19 0.52 3.69
C VAL A 26 -7.12 -0.51 4.05
N GLY A 27 -6.48 -0.36 5.20
CA GLY A 27 -5.42 -1.25 5.65
C GLY A 27 -5.93 -2.67 5.91
N SER A 28 -7.08 -2.79 6.60
CA SER A 28 -7.72 -4.08 6.86
C SER A 28 -8.13 -4.81 5.57
N THR A 29 -8.62 -4.08 4.56
CA THR A 29 -8.97 -4.66 3.26
C THR A 29 -7.73 -5.17 2.52
N ILE A 30 -6.65 -4.38 2.50
CA ILE A 30 -5.39 -4.79 1.87
C ILE A 30 -4.85 -6.09 2.48
N VAL A 31 -4.78 -6.20 3.80
CA VAL A 31 -4.17 -7.37 4.46
C VAL A 31 -5.07 -8.60 4.51
N ALA A 32 -6.32 -8.51 4.05
CA ALA A 32 -7.17 -9.67 3.82
C ALA A 32 -6.71 -10.50 2.60
N HIS A 33 -5.88 -9.92 1.73
CA HIS A 33 -5.28 -10.62 0.60
C HIS A 33 -4.01 -11.40 0.99
N PRO A 34 -3.63 -12.43 0.22
CA PRO A 34 -2.35 -13.13 0.42
C PRO A 34 -1.18 -12.22 0.08
N LEU A 35 -0.51 -11.68 1.11
CA LEU A 35 0.57 -10.71 0.95
C LEU A 35 1.94 -11.24 1.38
N ARG A 36 2.98 -10.72 0.74
CA ARG A 36 4.39 -10.93 1.10
C ARG A 36 5.06 -9.59 1.40
N ILE A 37 5.76 -9.52 2.53
CA ILE A 37 6.60 -8.37 2.88
C ILE A 37 8.04 -8.66 2.48
N SER A 38 8.63 -7.73 1.73
CA SER A 38 10.08 -7.70 1.53
C SER A 38 10.75 -6.87 2.63
N LEU A 39 11.92 -7.31 3.07
CA LEU A 39 12.73 -6.60 4.04
C LEU A 39 13.97 -6.01 3.38
N SER A 40 14.44 -4.88 3.90
CA SER A 40 15.75 -4.33 3.55
C SER A 40 16.86 -5.32 3.91
N SER A 41 17.76 -5.62 2.98
CA SER A 41 18.91 -6.48 3.24
C SER A 41 19.82 -5.92 4.34
N LYS A 42 19.99 -4.59 4.37
CA LYS A 42 20.85 -3.84 5.29
C LYS A 42 20.24 -3.66 6.69
N THR A 43 18.98 -3.24 6.77
CA THR A 43 18.36 -2.84 8.05
C THR A 43 17.35 -3.84 8.59
N LYS A 44 17.00 -4.87 7.80
CA LYS A 44 15.94 -5.85 8.09
C LYS A 44 14.55 -5.24 8.35
N ARG A 45 14.36 -3.95 8.07
CA ARG A 45 13.06 -3.26 8.18
C ARG A 45 12.18 -3.59 6.97
N PRO A 46 10.84 -3.58 7.12
CA PRO A 46 9.92 -3.66 5.99
C PRO A 46 10.26 -2.64 4.92
N LYS A 47 10.28 -3.06 3.65
CA LYS A 47 10.61 -2.22 2.50
C LYS A 47 9.43 -2.07 1.56
N ALA A 48 8.77 -3.18 1.21
CA ALA A 48 7.65 -3.18 0.28
C ALA A 48 6.75 -4.39 0.52
N VAL A 49 5.49 -4.26 0.12
CA VAL A 49 4.43 -5.25 0.25
C VAL A 49 4.01 -5.68 -1.15
N TYR A 50 3.85 -6.98 -1.35
CA TYR A 50 3.52 -7.58 -2.64
C TYR A 50 2.32 -8.52 -2.52
N SER A 51 1.53 -8.60 -3.61
CA SER A 51 0.57 -9.67 -3.86
C SER A 51 1.07 -10.47 -5.07
N GLY A 52 1.59 -11.68 -4.83
CA GLY A 52 2.41 -12.37 -5.83
C GLY A 52 3.64 -11.53 -6.21
N ASP A 53 3.74 -11.15 -7.50
CA ASP A 53 4.80 -10.30 -8.05
C ASP A 53 4.42 -8.82 -8.13
N PHE A 54 3.16 -8.47 -7.84
CA PHE A 54 2.67 -7.10 -7.96
C PHE A 54 2.96 -6.29 -6.70
N LEU A 55 3.56 -5.11 -6.88
CA LEU A 55 3.82 -4.17 -5.80
C LEU A 55 2.52 -3.51 -5.33
N VAL A 56 2.20 -3.72 -4.05
CA VAL A 56 0.98 -3.20 -3.41
C VAL A 56 1.25 -1.89 -2.68
N ALA A 57 2.34 -1.84 -1.92
CA ALA A 57 2.74 -0.65 -1.18
C ALA A 57 4.24 -0.61 -0.95
N VAL A 58 4.81 0.59 -0.91
CA VAL A 58 6.23 0.82 -0.62
C VAL A 58 6.40 1.62 0.65
N ARG A 59 7.35 1.23 1.50
CA ARG A 59 7.70 1.99 2.69
C ARG A 59 8.59 3.17 2.30
N ARG A 60 8.12 4.38 2.59
CA ARG A 60 8.84 5.63 2.40
C ARG A 60 9.88 5.86 3.50
N LYS A 61 10.75 6.85 3.29
CA LYS A 61 11.82 7.21 4.23
C LYS A 61 11.29 7.68 5.60
N ASP A 62 10.12 8.30 5.60
CA ASP A 62 9.37 8.74 6.80
C ASP A 62 8.77 7.57 7.61
N GLY A 63 8.83 6.35 7.07
CA GLY A 63 8.34 5.14 7.73
C GLY A 63 6.90 4.77 7.42
N TYR A 64 6.17 5.62 6.69
CA TYR A 64 4.83 5.37 6.19
C TYR A 64 4.82 4.51 4.93
N PHE A 65 3.66 3.98 4.56
CA PHE A 65 3.49 3.16 3.35
C PHE A 65 2.69 3.93 2.31
N LEU A 66 3.27 4.09 1.12
CA LEU A 66 2.57 4.61 -0.04
C LEU A 66 1.89 3.45 -0.76
N LEU A 67 0.58 3.55 -0.99
CA LEU A 67 -0.15 2.62 -1.84
C LEU A 67 0.24 2.82 -3.30
N GLU A 68 0.50 1.70 -3.97
CA GLU A 68 0.80 1.64 -5.39
C GLU A 68 -0.45 1.26 -6.17
N ARG A 69 -0.41 1.40 -7.50
CA ARG A 69 -1.56 1.15 -8.39
C ARG A 69 -2.24 -0.19 -8.14
N HIS A 70 -1.47 -1.27 -7.93
CA HIS A 70 -2.06 -2.58 -7.66
C HIS A 70 -2.74 -2.62 -6.28
N GLY A 71 -2.20 -1.94 -5.28
CA GLY A 71 -2.86 -1.78 -3.98
C GLY A 71 -4.19 -1.04 -4.09
N LEU A 72 -4.27 0.02 -4.91
CA LEU A 72 -5.52 0.73 -5.17
C LEU A 72 -6.59 -0.18 -5.81
N ASN A 73 -6.19 -1.11 -6.69
CA ASN A 73 -7.11 -2.08 -7.29
C ASN A 73 -7.70 -3.05 -6.25
N LEU A 74 -6.94 -3.42 -5.21
CA LEU A 74 -7.42 -4.31 -4.14
C LEU A 74 -8.47 -3.64 -3.24
N ILE A 75 -8.55 -2.31 -3.25
CA ILE A 75 -9.50 -1.53 -2.45
C ILE A 75 -10.50 -0.76 -3.31
N SER A 76 -10.70 -1.17 -4.57
CA SER A 76 -11.56 -0.44 -5.52
C SER A 76 -13.01 -0.28 -5.06
N THR A 77 -13.49 -1.19 -4.20
CA THR A 77 -14.84 -1.17 -3.62
C THR A 77 -14.91 -0.36 -2.31
N VAL A 78 -13.77 0.06 -1.77
CA VAL A 78 -13.70 0.84 -0.53
C VAL A 78 -13.89 2.31 -0.85
N LYS A 79 -14.83 2.96 -0.15
CA LYS A 79 -14.98 4.41 -0.23
C LYS A 79 -13.75 5.09 0.39
N LEU A 80 -12.92 5.70 -0.45
CA LEU A 80 -11.74 6.44 -0.01
C LEU A 80 -12.10 7.85 0.44
N SER A 81 -11.65 8.23 1.63
CA SER A 81 -11.87 9.57 2.18
C SER A 81 -10.91 10.63 1.61
N LYS A 82 -9.76 10.21 1.09
CA LYS A 82 -8.68 11.08 0.61
C LYS A 82 -8.42 10.93 -0.90
N ALA A 83 -9.49 10.73 -1.67
CA ALA A 83 -9.40 10.67 -3.12
C ALA A 83 -9.23 12.08 -3.70
N VAL A 84 -8.32 12.23 -4.65
CA VAL A 84 -8.24 13.42 -5.52
C VAL A 84 -9.00 13.08 -6.80
N VAL A 85 -10.04 13.84 -7.09
CA VAL A 85 -10.83 13.69 -8.32
C VAL A 85 -10.35 14.76 -9.29
N VAL A 86 -9.97 14.34 -10.49
CA VAL A 86 -9.48 15.23 -11.55
C VAL A 86 -10.51 15.33 -12.67
N ASP A 87 -10.49 16.46 -13.37
CA ASP A 87 -11.33 16.68 -14.55
C ASP A 87 -10.90 15.79 -15.73
N ASP A 88 -11.82 15.51 -16.65
CA ASP A 88 -11.53 14.73 -17.85
C ASP A 88 -10.44 15.36 -18.72
N VAL A 89 -10.28 16.69 -18.69
CA VAL A 89 -9.20 17.40 -19.36
C VAL A 89 -7.83 17.05 -18.77
N ALA A 90 -7.74 16.82 -17.45
CA ALA A 90 -6.50 16.48 -16.76
C ALA A 90 -6.14 14.98 -16.86
N LYS A 91 -7.13 14.13 -17.10
CA LYS A 91 -6.99 12.67 -17.18
C LYS A 91 -5.83 12.16 -18.07
N PRO A 92 -5.65 12.59 -19.33
CA PRO A 92 -4.56 12.09 -20.17
C PRO A 92 -3.17 12.39 -19.57
N PHE A 93 -2.99 13.59 -19.00
CA PHE A 93 -1.73 13.98 -18.37
C PHE A 93 -1.40 13.11 -17.16
N VAL A 94 -2.38 12.83 -16.30
CA VAL A 94 -2.20 11.96 -15.13
C VAL A 94 -1.86 10.52 -15.56
N MET A 95 -2.50 10.03 -16.62
CA MET A 95 -2.22 8.68 -17.16
C MET A 95 -0.81 8.56 -17.73
N GLU A 96 -0.23 9.65 -18.21
CA GLU A 96 1.17 9.75 -18.63
C GLU A 96 2.15 9.93 -17.46
N GLY A 97 1.65 10.02 -16.22
CA GLY A 97 2.46 10.23 -15.02
C GLY A 97 2.88 11.69 -14.80
N LYS A 98 2.15 12.65 -15.36
CA LYS A 98 2.29 14.07 -15.01
C LYS A 98 1.64 14.35 -13.65
N ASP A 99 2.11 15.40 -12.99
CA ASP A 99 1.56 15.87 -11.73
C ASP A 99 0.14 16.46 -11.91
N VAL A 100 -0.65 16.41 -10.84
CA VAL A 100 -1.99 17.02 -10.72
C VAL A 100 -1.87 18.37 -10.02
#